data_AF-S5ZMD8-F1
#
_entry.id   AF-S5ZMD8-F1
#
_cell.length_a   1.000
_cell.length_b   1.000
_cell.length_c   1.000
_cell.angle_alpha   90.00
_cell.angle_beta   90.00
_cell.angle_gamma   90.00
#
_symmetry.space_group_name_H-M   'P 1'
#
loop_
_entity.id
_entity.type
_entity.pdbx_description
1 polymer ?
#
loop_
_entity_poly.entity_id
_entity_poly.type
_entity_poly.pdbx_seq_one_letter_code
_entity_poly.pdbx_strand_id
1 'polypeptide(L)'
;MRDLLQIIDERKETLAKPTLKLVNKFYNKIKIDGYFVDDKNIVKLQELAAPEVCTFLLECIQKYDETERLYNLHHDVISLRAVWALLAFSREKNVLAYFKELIVGESPNKRFYLHYLLSYFRHECVKHPYTDMLISLYENLSKELVSYKLMELLGITPLDKFNWSVMITLINFGEWYTTNGLTEEQMEQQYTMTIFFGSPGTLNSTFQIEIQNSLSLRRKKIRFEEFSDSGVFTINVSEKEFKAPDLCKLDLFLKEAENHFGTTFQTDKPAYLSVSQGINRKRIEEWVKKRFVLF
;
A
#
# COMPACT_ATOMS: atom_id res chain seq x y z
N MET A 1 19.38 2.91 -13.95
CA MET A 1 18.63 1.75 -13.42
C MET A 1 17.67 1.31 -14.51
N ARG A 2 17.62 0.02 -14.86
CA ARG A 2 16.64 -0.49 -15.82
C ARG A 2 15.41 -0.97 -15.06
N ASP A 3 14.23 -0.56 -15.48
CA ASP A 3 12.97 -1.09 -14.96
C ASP A 3 12.58 -2.40 -15.68
N LEU A 4 11.70 -3.20 -15.07
CA LEU A 4 11.20 -4.46 -15.60
C LEU A 4 10.46 -4.25 -16.93
N LEU A 5 9.77 -3.13 -17.09
CA LEU A 5 9.06 -2.80 -18.31
C LEU A 5 10.03 -2.66 -19.50
N GLN A 6 11.15 -1.98 -19.32
CA GLN A 6 12.25 -1.86 -20.29
C GLN A 6 12.86 -3.22 -20.61
N ILE A 7 13.11 -4.06 -19.59
CA ILE A 7 13.66 -5.41 -19.80
C ILE A 7 12.70 -6.26 -20.64
N ILE A 8 11.38 -6.16 -20.41
CA ILE A 8 10.37 -6.86 -21.22
C ILE A 8 10.38 -6.33 -22.66
N ASP A 9 10.42 -5.01 -22.84
CA ASP A 9 10.38 -4.38 -24.17
C ASP A 9 11.60 -4.76 -25.02
N GLU A 10 12.80 -4.74 -24.44
CA GLU A 10 14.05 -5.10 -25.13
C GLU A 10 14.07 -6.57 -25.54
N ARG A 11 13.56 -7.47 -24.68
CA ARG A 11 13.71 -8.91 -24.88
C ARG A 11 12.62 -9.54 -25.73
N LYS A 12 11.41 -8.95 -25.77
CA LYS A 12 10.27 -9.56 -26.47
C LYS A 12 10.51 -9.72 -27.97
N GLU A 13 11.32 -8.87 -28.60
CA GLU A 13 11.61 -8.90 -30.05
C GLU A 13 12.26 -10.23 -30.50
N THR A 14 12.82 -11.00 -29.57
CA THR A 14 13.43 -12.31 -29.83
C THR A 14 12.43 -13.47 -29.86
N LEU A 15 11.16 -13.23 -29.52
CA LEU A 15 10.14 -14.26 -29.35
C LEU A 15 9.52 -14.72 -30.68
N ALA A 16 9.15 -16.00 -30.73
CA ALA A 16 8.33 -16.53 -31.81
C ALA A 16 6.98 -15.78 -31.92
N LYS A 17 6.46 -15.63 -33.15
CA LYS A 17 5.24 -14.83 -33.43
C LYS A 17 4.05 -15.12 -32.51
N PRO A 18 3.71 -16.38 -32.17
CA PRO A 18 2.58 -16.67 -31.27
C PRO A 18 2.81 -16.10 -29.86
N THR A 19 4.00 -16.33 -29.29
CA THR A 19 4.39 -15.84 -27.97
C THR A 19 4.50 -14.32 -27.94
N LEU A 20 5.14 -13.73 -28.97
CA LEU A 20 5.26 -12.29 -29.13
C LEU A 20 3.89 -11.59 -29.13
N LYS A 21 2.87 -12.18 -29.77
CA LYS A 21 1.50 -11.63 -29.76
C LYS A 21 0.91 -11.56 -28.35
N LEU A 22 1.10 -12.60 -27.53
CA LEU A 22 0.61 -12.62 -26.15
C LEU A 22 1.40 -11.67 -25.25
N VAL A 23 2.73 -11.65 -25.39
CA VAL A 23 3.60 -10.72 -24.65
C VAL A 23 3.29 -9.27 -25.01
N ASN A 24 3.05 -8.94 -26.28
CA ASN A 24 2.64 -7.60 -26.68
C ASN A 24 1.27 -7.19 -26.11
N LYS A 25 0.31 -8.13 -26.02
CA LYS A 25 -0.96 -7.87 -25.33
C LYS A 25 -0.75 -7.56 -23.85
N PHE A 26 0.11 -8.33 -23.17
CA PHE A 26 0.46 -8.09 -21.77
C PHE A 26 1.18 -6.74 -21.60
N TYR A 27 2.24 -6.51 -22.36
CA TYR A 27 3.03 -5.29 -22.35
C TYR A 27 2.18 -4.03 -22.57
N ASN A 28 1.29 -4.04 -23.57
CA ASN A 28 0.42 -2.91 -23.85
C ASN A 28 -0.60 -2.64 -22.72
N LYS A 29 -0.97 -3.65 -21.91
CA LYS A 29 -1.80 -3.42 -20.72
C LYS A 29 -1.01 -2.69 -19.64
N ILE A 30 0.22 -3.11 -19.38
CA ILE A 30 1.01 -2.63 -18.24
C ILE A 30 1.82 -1.35 -18.53
N LYS A 31 2.08 -1.03 -19.81
CA LYS A 31 2.72 0.22 -20.22
C LYS A 31 1.84 1.45 -19.97
N ILE A 32 0.52 1.26 -19.92
CA ILE A 32 -0.42 2.34 -19.62
C ILE A 32 -0.30 2.65 -18.13
N ASP A 33 0.11 3.88 -17.82
CA ASP A 33 0.13 4.39 -16.46
C ASP A 33 -1.29 4.32 -15.88
N GLY A 34 -1.48 3.51 -14.84
CA GLY A 34 -2.78 3.24 -14.21
C GLY A 34 -3.34 1.81 -14.33
N TYR A 35 -2.64 0.86 -14.96
CA TYR A 35 -3.07 -0.55 -14.89
C TYR A 35 -2.90 -1.11 -13.47
N PHE A 36 -4.01 -1.39 -12.80
CA PHE A 36 -4.03 -2.02 -11.48
C PHE A 36 -4.55 -3.45 -11.57
N VAL A 37 -3.78 -4.39 -11.01
CA VAL A 37 -4.21 -5.79 -10.88
C VAL A 37 -5.20 -5.89 -9.71
N ASP A 38 -6.48 -5.66 -10.00
CA ASP A 38 -7.61 -5.98 -9.13
C ASP A 38 -8.22 -7.35 -9.49
N ASP A 39 -9.23 -7.76 -8.73
CA ASP A 39 -9.98 -9.01 -8.95
C ASP A 39 -10.55 -9.12 -10.38
N LYS A 40 -10.90 -7.99 -11.01
CA LYS A 40 -11.43 -7.99 -12.39
C LYS A 40 -10.33 -8.17 -13.42
N ASN A 41 -9.16 -7.59 -13.18
CA ASN A 41 -8.06 -7.55 -14.14
C ASN A 41 -7.17 -8.78 -14.04
N ILE A 42 -7.08 -9.45 -12.89
CA ILE A 42 -6.33 -10.70 -12.75
C ILE A 42 -6.92 -11.81 -13.62
N VAL A 43 -8.26 -11.90 -13.75
CA VAL A 43 -8.92 -12.88 -14.62
C VAL A 43 -8.49 -12.71 -16.09
N LYS A 44 -8.29 -11.47 -16.54
CA LYS A 44 -7.83 -11.16 -17.91
C LYS A 44 -6.36 -11.53 -18.15
N LEU A 45 -5.58 -11.81 -17.10
CA LEU A 45 -4.20 -12.27 -17.25
C LEU A 45 -4.12 -13.78 -17.45
N GLN A 46 -5.13 -14.54 -17.02
CA GLN A 46 -5.19 -16.00 -17.18
C GLN A 46 -5.05 -16.42 -18.65
N GLU A 47 -5.74 -15.72 -19.56
CA GLU A 47 -5.71 -15.97 -21.00
C GLU A 47 -4.34 -15.67 -21.65
N LEU A 48 -3.43 -15.00 -20.94
CA LEU A 48 -2.08 -14.69 -21.39
C LEU A 48 -1.01 -15.63 -20.79
N ALA A 49 -1.36 -16.43 -19.79
CA ALA A 49 -0.44 -17.27 -19.01
C ALA A 49 -0.07 -18.59 -19.72
N ALA A 50 0.28 -18.51 -21.01
CA ALA A 50 0.87 -19.64 -21.73
C ALA A 50 2.26 -20.00 -21.15
N PRO A 51 2.69 -21.28 -21.18
CA PRO A 51 4.00 -21.70 -20.64
C PRO A 51 5.19 -20.88 -21.15
N GLU A 52 5.24 -20.60 -22.45
CA GLU A 52 6.31 -19.83 -23.08
C GLU A 52 6.30 -18.36 -22.64
N VAL A 53 5.11 -17.80 -22.38
CA VAL A 53 4.96 -16.45 -21.84
C VAL A 53 5.42 -16.41 -20.38
N CYS A 54 5.05 -17.41 -19.59
CA CYS A 54 5.46 -17.51 -18.19
C CYS A 54 6.97 -17.68 -18.07
N THR A 55 7.58 -18.54 -18.89
CA THR A 55 9.03 -18.72 -18.94
C THR A 55 9.74 -17.41 -19.30
N PHE A 56 9.28 -16.73 -20.37
CA PHE A 56 9.84 -15.44 -20.77
C PHE A 56 9.76 -14.39 -19.64
N LEU A 57 8.59 -14.23 -19.02
CA LEU A 57 8.41 -13.26 -17.94
C LEU A 57 9.20 -13.62 -16.68
N LEU A 58 9.37 -14.91 -16.40
CA LEU A 58 10.25 -15.38 -15.32
C LEU A 58 11.72 -14.98 -15.57
N GLU A 59 12.21 -15.15 -16.80
CA GLU A 59 13.57 -14.72 -17.13
C GLU A 59 13.73 -13.19 -17.06
N CYS A 60 12.70 -12.43 -17.45
CA CYS A 60 12.70 -10.97 -17.34
C CYS A 60 12.75 -10.51 -15.88
N ILE A 61 11.92 -11.10 -15.00
CA ILE A 61 11.92 -10.74 -13.58
C ILE A 61 13.22 -11.17 -12.89
N GLN A 62 13.79 -12.33 -13.23
CA GLN A 62 15.09 -12.74 -12.71
C GLN A 62 16.20 -11.77 -13.14
N LYS A 63 16.17 -11.28 -14.39
CA LYS A 63 17.12 -10.27 -14.85
C LYS A 63 16.93 -8.93 -14.13
N TYR A 64 15.69 -8.57 -13.84
CA TYR A 64 15.36 -7.39 -13.04
C TYR A 64 15.85 -7.52 -11.60
N ASP A 65 15.77 -8.71 -11.00
CA ASP A 65 16.24 -9.00 -9.64
C ASP A 65 17.77 -8.83 -9.48
N GLU A 66 18.54 -8.87 -10.57
CA GLU A 66 19.99 -8.59 -10.57
C GLU A 66 20.31 -7.08 -10.52
N THR A 67 19.33 -6.21 -10.76
CA THR A 67 19.54 -4.76 -10.73
C THR A 67 19.59 -4.23 -9.30
N GLU A 68 20.32 -3.14 -9.07
CA GLU A 68 20.32 -2.44 -7.78
C GLU A 68 18.92 -1.88 -7.51
N ARG A 69 18.14 -2.61 -6.73
CA ARG A 69 16.78 -2.22 -6.39
C ARG A 69 16.81 -1.19 -5.27
N LEU A 70 16.47 0.04 -5.60
CA LEU A 70 16.02 1.03 -4.63
C LEU A 70 14.52 0.79 -4.38
N TYR A 71 14.22 -0.21 -3.54
CA TYR A 71 12.85 -0.67 -3.22
C TYR A 71 11.95 0.44 -2.65
N ASN A 72 12.58 1.47 -2.07
CA ASN A 72 12.00 2.69 -1.54
C ASN A 72 11.58 3.69 -2.63
N LEU A 73 12.05 3.55 -3.88
CA LEU A 73 11.76 4.51 -4.94
C LEU A 73 10.50 4.19 -5.75
N HIS A 74 9.79 3.10 -5.47
CA HIS A 74 8.47 2.75 -6.06
C HIS A 74 8.37 2.70 -7.60
N HIS A 75 9.44 2.96 -8.35
CA HIS A 75 9.37 3.30 -9.77
C HIS A 75 8.85 2.20 -10.70
N ASP A 76 8.71 0.96 -10.22
CA ASP A 76 8.29 -0.17 -11.07
C ASP A 76 7.36 -1.20 -10.37
N VAL A 77 6.71 -0.79 -9.29
CA VAL A 77 5.80 -1.68 -8.54
C VAL A 77 4.63 -2.18 -9.41
N ILE A 78 4.21 -1.39 -10.40
CA ILE A 78 3.09 -1.72 -11.30
C ILE A 78 3.45 -2.92 -12.18
N SER A 79 4.59 -2.86 -12.89
CA SER A 79 5.04 -3.94 -13.78
C SER A 79 5.30 -5.22 -12.98
N LEU A 80 5.96 -5.09 -11.83
CA LEU A 80 6.27 -6.21 -10.94
C LEU A 80 5.00 -6.95 -10.49
N ARG A 81 3.99 -6.18 -10.05
CA ARG A 81 2.68 -6.70 -9.64
C ARG A 81 1.97 -7.43 -10.76
N ALA A 82 2.00 -6.89 -11.98
CA ALA A 82 1.36 -7.50 -13.13
C ALA A 82 2.05 -8.79 -13.58
N VAL A 83 3.40 -8.82 -13.55
CA VAL A 83 4.17 -10.02 -13.88
C VAL A 83 3.89 -11.13 -12.85
N TRP A 84 3.93 -10.82 -11.55
CA TRP A 84 3.59 -11.81 -10.52
C TRP A 84 2.16 -12.33 -10.65
N ALA A 85 1.19 -11.46 -10.93
CA ALA A 85 -0.19 -11.88 -11.10
C ALA A 85 -0.39 -12.83 -12.28
N LEU A 86 0.30 -12.61 -13.41
CA LEU A 86 0.28 -13.53 -14.55
C LEU A 86 1.00 -14.84 -14.20
N LEU A 87 2.19 -14.77 -13.62
CA LEU A 87 2.97 -15.94 -13.22
C LEU A 87 2.23 -16.83 -12.20
N ALA A 88 1.33 -16.26 -11.38
CA ALA A 88 0.53 -17.01 -10.42
C ALA A 88 -0.38 -18.07 -11.06
N PHE A 89 -0.68 -17.96 -12.36
CA PHE A 89 -1.40 -19.01 -13.09
C PHE A 89 -0.52 -20.20 -13.51
N SER A 90 0.81 -20.02 -13.55
CA SER A 90 1.72 -21.10 -13.96
C SER A 90 1.86 -22.17 -12.87
N ARG A 91 2.12 -23.39 -13.31
CA ARG A 91 2.43 -24.56 -12.47
C ARG A 91 3.79 -25.16 -12.79
N GLU A 92 4.59 -24.47 -13.59
CA GLU A 92 5.92 -24.92 -13.93
C GLU A 92 6.85 -24.87 -12.71
N LYS A 93 7.76 -25.85 -12.63
CA LYS A 93 8.62 -26.04 -11.46
C LYS A 93 9.53 -24.83 -11.20
N ASN A 94 10.03 -24.18 -12.24
CA ASN A 94 10.86 -22.97 -12.18
C ASN A 94 10.08 -21.76 -11.62
N VAL A 95 8.83 -21.55 -12.07
CA VAL A 95 7.97 -20.47 -11.56
C VAL A 95 7.61 -20.72 -10.10
N LEU A 96 7.26 -21.96 -9.74
CA LEU A 96 7.01 -22.33 -8.35
C LEU A 96 8.27 -22.21 -7.48
N ALA A 97 9.45 -22.55 -7.99
CA ALA A 97 10.70 -22.35 -7.26
C ALA A 97 10.95 -20.86 -6.99
N TYR A 98 10.71 -20.00 -7.97
CA TYR A 98 10.82 -18.55 -7.84
C TYR A 98 9.88 -18.00 -6.76
N PHE A 99 8.59 -18.35 -6.79
CA PHE A 99 7.66 -17.89 -5.75
C PHE A 99 8.02 -18.44 -4.37
N LYS A 100 8.50 -19.68 -4.27
CA LYS A 100 8.95 -20.22 -2.98
C LYS A 100 10.11 -19.41 -2.44
N GLU A 101 11.11 -19.09 -3.26
CA GLU A 101 12.23 -18.23 -2.87
C GLU A 101 11.75 -16.82 -2.48
N LEU A 102 10.78 -16.26 -3.19
CA LEU A 102 10.19 -14.96 -2.87
C LEU A 102 9.51 -14.96 -1.48
N ILE A 103 8.85 -16.06 -1.11
CA ILE A 103 8.10 -16.22 0.15
C ILE A 103 9.02 -16.53 1.33
N VAL A 104 9.85 -17.56 1.21
CA VAL A 104 10.65 -18.09 2.32
C VAL A 104 12.15 -17.82 2.21
N GLY A 105 12.61 -17.25 1.09
CA GLY A 105 14.03 -16.95 0.88
C GLY A 105 14.58 -15.94 1.88
N GLU A 106 15.89 -15.95 2.07
CA GLU A 106 16.58 -15.21 3.14
C GLU A 106 16.70 -13.72 2.86
N SER A 107 16.47 -13.27 1.62
CA SER A 107 16.56 -11.85 1.26
C SER A 107 15.36 -11.08 1.82
N PRO A 108 15.55 -10.24 2.87
CA PRO A 108 14.45 -9.46 3.47
C PRO A 108 13.83 -8.53 2.44
N ASN A 109 14.64 -8.06 1.49
CA ASN A 109 14.27 -7.16 0.41
C ASN A 109 13.30 -7.80 -0.59
N LYS A 110 13.33 -9.13 -0.77
CA LYS A 110 12.40 -9.85 -1.65
C LYS A 110 11.01 -10.02 -1.02
N ARG A 111 10.89 -9.94 0.32
CA ARG A 111 9.64 -10.10 1.07
C ARG A 111 8.79 -8.82 1.14
N PHE A 112 9.28 -7.71 0.60
CA PHE A 112 8.64 -6.39 0.74
C PHE A 112 7.24 -6.30 0.12
N TYR A 113 6.88 -7.17 -0.84
CA TYR A 113 5.62 -7.09 -1.58
C TYR A 113 4.73 -8.33 -1.43
N LEU A 114 4.93 -9.13 -0.37
CA LEU A 114 4.21 -10.40 -0.17
C LEU A 114 2.67 -10.26 -0.15
N HIS A 115 2.14 -9.07 0.19
CA HIS A 115 0.70 -8.87 0.33
C HIS A 115 0.01 -8.92 -1.04
N TYR A 116 0.65 -8.36 -2.06
CA TYR A 116 0.17 -8.46 -3.42
C TYR A 116 0.11 -9.90 -3.90
N LEU A 117 1.12 -10.72 -3.56
CA LEU A 117 1.09 -12.16 -3.87
C LEU A 117 -0.07 -12.87 -3.17
N LEU A 118 -0.32 -12.54 -1.90
CA LEU A 118 -1.42 -13.12 -1.14
C LEU A 118 -2.77 -12.82 -1.80
N SER A 119 -2.99 -11.57 -2.24
CA SER A 119 -4.19 -11.18 -2.99
C SER A 119 -4.35 -12.03 -4.26
N TYR A 120 -3.28 -12.20 -5.04
CA TYR A 120 -3.35 -12.97 -6.28
C TYR A 120 -3.58 -14.46 -6.02
N PHE A 121 -2.88 -15.04 -5.06
CA PHE A 121 -2.92 -16.48 -4.78
C PHE A 121 -4.25 -16.93 -4.18
N ARG A 122 -4.90 -16.05 -3.41
CA ARG A 122 -6.24 -16.28 -2.84
C ARG A 122 -7.36 -16.13 -3.86
N HIS A 123 -7.10 -15.52 -5.03
CA HIS A 123 -8.14 -15.32 -6.02
C HIS A 123 -8.66 -16.66 -6.56
N GLU A 124 -9.98 -16.77 -6.70
CA GLU A 124 -10.68 -18.04 -6.98
C GLU A 124 -10.27 -18.73 -8.29
N CYS A 125 -9.89 -17.95 -9.30
CA CYS A 125 -9.43 -18.47 -10.59
C CYS A 125 -7.95 -18.88 -10.60
N VAL A 126 -7.17 -18.44 -9.61
CA VAL A 126 -5.73 -18.72 -9.54
C VAL A 126 -5.48 -20.04 -8.84
N LYS A 127 -6.03 -20.27 -7.63
CA LYS A 127 -5.83 -21.51 -6.83
C LYS A 127 -4.35 -21.91 -6.72
N HIS A 128 -3.49 -20.98 -6.28
CA HIS A 128 -2.04 -21.20 -6.24
C HIS A 128 -1.65 -22.24 -5.16
N PRO A 129 -0.68 -23.16 -5.41
CA PRO A 129 -0.30 -24.19 -4.43
C PRO A 129 0.34 -23.67 -3.14
N TYR A 130 0.77 -22.41 -3.11
CA TYR A 130 1.38 -21.78 -1.91
C TYR A 130 0.46 -20.82 -1.17
N THR A 131 -0.85 -20.81 -1.46
CA THR A 131 -1.80 -19.95 -0.77
C THR A 131 -1.75 -20.14 0.76
N ASP A 132 -1.80 -21.40 1.23
CA ASP A 132 -1.81 -21.69 2.68
C ASP A 132 -0.49 -21.31 3.37
N MET A 133 0.64 -21.44 2.65
CA MET A 133 1.96 -21.02 3.14
C MET A 133 2.00 -19.50 3.36
N LEU A 134 1.51 -18.73 2.38
CA LEU A 134 1.44 -17.27 2.51
C LEU A 134 0.47 -16.83 3.59
N ILE A 135 -0.69 -17.49 3.72
CA ILE A 135 -1.65 -17.22 4.80
C ILE A 135 -0.96 -17.42 6.16
N SER A 136 -0.33 -18.58 6.37
CA SER A 136 0.35 -18.90 7.64
C SER A 136 1.46 -17.89 7.99
N LEU A 137 2.21 -17.44 6.98
CA LEU A 137 3.23 -16.41 7.17
C LEU A 137 2.60 -15.09 7.61
N TYR A 138 1.56 -14.64 6.91
CA TYR A 138 0.87 -13.38 7.22
C TYR A 138 0.14 -13.40 8.56
N GLU A 139 -0.46 -14.51 8.95
CA GLU A 139 -1.10 -14.64 10.26
C GLU A 139 -0.09 -14.46 11.39
N ASN A 140 1.12 -15.00 11.24
CA ASN A 140 2.18 -14.80 12.22
C ASN A 140 2.71 -13.37 12.23
N LEU A 141 2.91 -12.76 11.05
CA LEU A 141 3.34 -11.36 10.96
C LEU A 141 2.31 -10.40 11.55
N SER A 142 1.03 -10.61 11.26
CA SER A 142 -0.07 -9.71 11.65
C SER A 142 -0.19 -9.49 13.16
N LYS A 143 0.23 -10.48 13.97
CA LYS A 143 0.24 -10.40 15.44
C LYS A 143 1.13 -9.26 15.95
N GLU A 144 2.17 -8.89 15.20
CA GLU A 144 3.10 -7.84 15.61
C GLU A 144 2.76 -6.46 15.06
N LEU A 145 1.88 -6.37 14.06
CA LEU A 145 1.60 -5.15 13.34
C LEU A 145 0.64 -4.24 14.10
N VAL A 146 1.00 -2.97 14.22
CA VAL A 146 0.30 -2.00 15.08
C VAL A 146 -1.17 -1.81 14.68
N SER A 147 -1.49 -1.87 13.39
CA SER A 147 -2.87 -1.72 12.92
C SER A 147 -3.76 -2.88 13.35
N TYR A 148 -3.23 -4.10 13.43
CA TYR A 148 -3.97 -5.26 13.93
C TYR A 148 -4.12 -5.20 15.45
N LYS A 149 -3.06 -4.81 16.17
CA LYS A 149 -3.11 -4.55 17.62
C LYS A 149 -4.17 -3.49 17.95
N LEU A 150 -4.23 -2.40 17.19
CA LEU A 150 -5.27 -1.37 17.33
C LEU A 150 -6.67 -1.96 17.14
N MET A 151 -6.89 -2.74 16.07
CA MET A 151 -8.20 -3.35 15.82
C MET A 151 -8.64 -4.27 16.96
N GLU A 152 -7.72 -5.03 17.54
CA GLU A 152 -7.98 -5.86 18.73
C GLU A 152 -8.36 -5.01 19.95
N LEU A 153 -7.61 -3.94 20.24
CA LEU A 153 -7.92 -3.00 21.34
C LEU A 153 -9.27 -2.30 21.13
N LEU A 154 -9.60 -1.99 19.87
CA LEU A 154 -10.90 -1.50 19.47
C LEU A 154 -11.94 -2.62 19.37
N GLY A 155 -11.65 -3.87 19.71
CA GLY A 155 -12.57 -5.01 19.61
C GLY A 155 -13.29 -5.13 18.26
N ILE A 156 -12.58 -4.84 17.16
CA ILE A 156 -13.07 -4.98 15.80
C ILE A 156 -12.34 -6.14 15.13
N THR A 157 -13.09 -7.03 14.50
CA THR A 157 -12.55 -8.11 13.66
C THR A 157 -12.95 -7.85 12.21
N PRO A 158 -11.99 -7.57 11.31
CA PRO A 158 -12.27 -7.46 9.88
C PRO A 158 -12.85 -8.76 9.32
N LEU A 159 -13.74 -8.64 8.32
CA LEU A 159 -14.29 -9.80 7.62
C LEU A 159 -13.19 -10.54 6.83
N ASP A 160 -12.36 -9.80 6.10
CA ASP A 160 -11.13 -10.30 5.48
C ASP A 160 -9.93 -9.71 6.21
N LYS A 161 -9.23 -10.54 6.98
CA LYS A 161 -8.04 -10.13 7.76
C LYS A 161 -6.89 -9.66 6.89
N PHE A 162 -6.88 -9.99 5.60
CA PHE A 162 -5.81 -9.65 4.67
C PHE A 162 -6.24 -8.64 3.61
N ASN A 163 -7.45 -8.08 3.67
CA ASN A 163 -7.87 -7.01 2.79
C ASN A 163 -8.87 -6.11 3.52
N TRP A 164 -8.32 -5.12 4.23
CA TRP A 164 -9.13 -4.16 4.98
C TRP A 164 -8.36 -2.87 5.20
N SER A 165 -9.08 -1.76 5.36
CA SER A 165 -8.51 -0.46 5.67
C SER A 165 -9.52 0.46 6.32
N VAL A 166 -8.99 1.47 6.99
CA VAL A 166 -9.69 2.60 7.59
C VAL A 166 -8.95 3.87 7.19
N MET A 167 -9.70 4.87 6.74
CA MET A 167 -9.20 6.21 6.44
C MET A 167 -10.03 7.23 7.19
N ILE A 168 -9.36 8.05 7.99
CA ILE A 168 -9.95 9.14 8.77
C ILE A 168 -9.32 10.44 8.30
N THR A 169 -10.14 11.44 8.01
CA THR A 169 -9.66 12.81 7.79
C THR A 169 -10.28 13.73 8.81
N LEU A 170 -9.43 14.44 9.56
CA LEU A 170 -9.81 15.52 10.45
C LEU A 170 -9.41 16.85 9.81
N ILE A 171 -10.17 17.89 10.11
CA ILE A 171 -9.86 19.27 9.77
C ILE A 171 -9.98 20.11 11.03
N ASN A 172 -9.19 21.17 11.15
CA ASN A 172 -9.28 22.07 12.29
C ASN A 172 -10.44 23.06 12.18
N PHE A 173 -10.74 23.56 10.97
CA PHE A 173 -11.92 24.36 10.68
C PHE A 173 -12.26 24.39 9.18
N GLY A 174 -13.47 24.86 8.86
CA GLY A 174 -13.95 24.94 7.48
C GLY A 174 -14.35 23.57 6.93
N GLU A 175 -14.29 23.43 5.61
CA GLU A 175 -14.70 22.23 4.90
C GLU A 175 -13.52 21.54 4.20
N TRP A 176 -13.67 20.23 3.96
CA TRP A 176 -12.68 19.42 3.27
C TRP A 176 -12.70 19.70 1.77
N TYR A 177 -11.55 20.14 1.23
CA TYR A 177 -11.31 20.48 -0.19
C TYR A 177 -11.97 21.74 -0.75
N THR A 178 -12.64 22.58 0.04
CA THR A 178 -13.24 23.83 -0.47
C THR A 178 -12.45 25.05 -0.03
N THR A 179 -12.16 25.94 -0.99
CA THR A 179 -11.54 27.27 -0.75
C THR A 179 -12.60 28.37 -0.66
N ASN A 180 -13.88 28.04 -0.86
CA ASN A 180 -14.94 29.03 -0.99
C ASN A 180 -15.06 29.87 0.28
N GLY A 181 -14.57 31.10 0.22
CA GLY A 181 -14.67 32.08 1.29
C GLY A 181 -13.51 32.10 2.30
N LEU A 182 -12.43 31.34 2.08
CA LEU A 182 -11.23 31.46 2.92
C LEU A 182 -10.29 32.56 2.42
N THR A 183 -9.79 33.38 3.33
CA THR A 183 -8.68 34.32 3.06
C THR A 183 -7.35 33.57 2.97
N GLU A 184 -6.30 34.21 2.43
CA GLU A 184 -4.95 33.62 2.40
C GLU A 184 -4.47 33.23 3.81
N GLU A 185 -4.71 34.07 4.81
CA GLU A 185 -4.38 33.79 6.21
C GLU A 185 -5.12 32.55 6.72
N GLN A 186 -6.41 32.42 6.40
CA GLN A 186 -7.19 31.24 6.78
C GLN A 186 -6.69 29.97 6.05
N MET A 187 -6.23 30.08 4.80
CA MET A 187 -5.63 28.95 4.09
C MET A 187 -4.29 28.52 4.72
N GLU A 188 -3.49 29.47 5.24
CA GLU A 188 -2.26 29.16 5.98
C GLU A 188 -2.55 28.43 7.30
N GLN A 189 -3.66 28.76 7.94
CA GLN A 189 -4.06 28.22 9.25
C GLN A 189 -4.92 26.96 9.16
N GLN A 190 -5.49 26.61 8.00
CA GLN A 190 -6.30 25.41 7.84
C GLN A 190 -5.42 24.17 7.66
N TYR A 191 -5.48 23.24 8.61
CA TYR A 191 -4.78 21.97 8.56
C TYR A 191 -5.74 20.81 8.42
N THR A 192 -5.31 19.84 7.62
CA THR A 192 -5.92 18.51 7.53
C THR A 192 -4.99 17.49 8.16
N MET A 193 -5.55 16.55 8.92
CA MET A 193 -4.86 15.35 9.39
C MET A 193 -5.54 14.13 8.78
N THR A 194 -4.82 13.39 7.94
CA THR A 194 -5.29 12.15 7.33
C THR A 194 -4.58 10.98 7.99
N ILE A 195 -5.35 10.05 8.54
CA ILE A 195 -4.87 8.82 9.17
C ILE A 195 -5.39 7.66 8.33
N PHE A 196 -4.48 6.83 7.83
CA PHE A 196 -4.79 5.58 7.15
C PHE A 196 -4.20 4.44 7.95
N PHE A 197 -4.96 3.36 8.14
CA PHE A 197 -4.42 2.10 8.66
C PHE A 197 -5.18 0.89 8.10
N GLY A 198 -4.54 -0.27 8.01
CA GLY A 198 -5.12 -1.42 7.34
C GLY A 198 -4.27 -2.68 7.31
N SER A 199 -4.68 -3.63 6.47
CA SER A 199 -3.82 -4.73 6.05
C SER A 199 -2.59 -4.18 5.31
N PRO A 200 -1.43 -4.85 5.39
CA PRO A 200 -0.16 -4.26 4.95
C PRO A 200 -0.13 -4.03 3.44
N GLY A 201 0.19 -2.83 2.96
CA GLY A 201 0.35 -2.57 1.52
C GLY A 201 1.70 -3.10 0.99
N THR A 202 2.73 -2.98 1.82
CA THR A 202 4.06 -3.59 1.69
C THR A 202 4.38 -4.31 3.01
N LEU A 203 5.49 -5.04 3.09
CA LEU A 203 5.85 -5.76 4.31
C LEU A 203 5.89 -4.79 5.50
N ASN A 204 5.11 -5.12 6.52
CA ASN A 204 4.97 -4.38 7.78
C ASN A 204 4.36 -2.97 7.70
N SER A 205 4.25 -2.31 6.54
CA SER A 205 3.63 -0.99 6.43
C SER A 205 2.11 -1.09 6.56
N THR A 206 1.59 -0.77 7.75
CA THR A 206 0.16 -0.91 8.04
C THR A 206 -0.55 0.41 8.27
N PHE A 207 0.16 1.52 8.40
CA PHE A 207 -0.45 2.81 8.60
C PHE A 207 0.36 3.97 7.98
N GLN A 208 -0.33 5.08 7.77
CA GLN A 208 0.25 6.36 7.35
C GLN A 208 -0.51 7.48 8.05
N ILE A 209 0.22 8.51 8.49
CA ILE A 209 -0.39 9.74 9.02
C ILE A 209 0.18 10.92 8.26
N GLU A 210 -0.68 11.79 7.74
CA GLU A 210 -0.29 13.00 7.02
C GLU A 210 -0.97 14.21 7.66
N ILE A 211 -0.20 15.25 7.96
CA ILE A 211 -0.71 16.56 8.38
C ILE A 211 -0.24 17.60 7.37
N GLN A 212 -1.15 18.40 6.84
CA GLN A 212 -0.82 19.43 5.86
C GLN A 212 -1.86 20.55 5.76
N ASN A 213 -1.42 21.72 5.28
CA ASN A 213 -2.27 22.84 4.89
C ASN A 213 -2.28 23.01 3.35
N SER A 214 -2.89 22.05 2.63
CA SER A 214 -2.79 21.94 1.17
C SER A 214 -3.23 23.17 0.37
N LEU A 215 -4.12 23.98 0.94
CA LEU A 215 -4.65 25.19 0.30
C LEU A 215 -3.70 26.39 0.42
N SER A 216 -2.73 26.35 1.33
CA SER A 216 -1.76 27.42 1.52
C SER A 216 -0.76 27.49 0.36
N LEU A 217 -0.33 28.71 0.01
CA LEU A 217 0.85 28.93 -0.84
C LEU A 217 2.16 28.60 -0.09
N ARG A 218 2.16 28.68 1.24
CA ARG A 218 3.26 28.31 2.14
C ARG A 218 2.98 26.95 2.78
N ARG A 219 2.94 25.93 1.93
CA ARG A 219 2.62 24.56 2.35
C ARG A 219 3.58 24.08 3.43
N LYS A 220 3.01 23.65 4.54
CA LYS A 220 3.61 22.81 5.56
C LYS A 220 3.03 21.42 5.44
N LYS A 221 3.89 20.43 5.48
CA LYS A 221 3.50 19.02 5.41
C LYS A 221 4.42 18.19 6.26
N ILE A 222 3.84 17.25 6.98
CA ILE A 222 4.55 16.13 7.55
C ILE A 222 3.78 14.86 7.27
N ARG A 223 4.47 13.81 6.84
CA ARG A 223 3.89 12.51 6.60
C ARG A 223 4.75 11.44 7.25
N PHE A 224 4.14 10.65 8.11
CA PHE A 224 4.73 9.47 8.71
C PHE A 224 4.32 8.26 7.90
N GLU A 225 5.32 7.53 7.42
CA GLU A 225 5.17 6.24 6.76
C GLU A 225 6.09 5.28 7.48
N GLU A 226 5.59 4.11 7.88
CA GLU A 226 6.33 3.13 8.66
C GLU A 226 7.64 2.65 7.98
N PHE A 227 7.85 2.96 6.68
CA PHE A 227 8.98 2.46 5.87
C PHE A 227 9.60 3.44 4.85
N SER A 228 9.47 4.77 4.99
CA SER A 228 10.38 5.66 4.24
C SER A 228 11.78 5.65 4.86
N ASP A 229 12.85 5.99 4.13
CA ASP A 229 14.25 5.94 4.64
C ASP A 229 14.47 6.71 5.95
N SER A 230 13.64 7.74 6.18
CA SER A 230 13.55 8.55 7.40
C SER A 230 12.33 8.21 8.27
N GLY A 231 11.40 7.39 7.78
CA GLY A 231 10.06 7.19 8.35
C GLY A 231 9.15 8.42 8.27
N VAL A 232 9.66 9.53 7.72
CA VAL A 232 9.05 10.86 7.76
C VAL A 232 9.36 11.64 6.48
N PHE A 233 8.35 12.11 5.78
CA PHE A 233 8.48 13.08 4.69
C PHE A 233 8.00 14.45 5.15
N THR A 234 8.75 15.52 4.87
CA THR A 234 8.37 16.89 5.27
C THR A 234 8.43 17.90 4.13
N ILE A 235 7.65 18.97 4.27
CA ILE A 235 7.74 20.21 3.50
C ILE A 235 7.61 21.36 4.50
N ASN A 236 8.61 22.24 4.58
CA ASN A 236 8.63 23.43 5.46
C ASN A 236 8.27 23.14 6.95
N VAL A 237 8.64 21.94 7.42
CA VAL A 237 8.54 21.45 8.82
C VAL A 237 9.80 20.62 9.07
N SER A 238 10.32 20.55 10.30
CA SER A 238 11.52 19.75 10.58
C SER A 238 11.17 18.30 10.93
N GLU A 239 11.87 17.35 10.31
CA GLU A 239 11.70 15.90 10.56
C GLU A 239 12.00 15.50 12.02
N LYS A 240 12.77 16.32 12.75
CA LYS A 240 13.18 16.04 14.14
C LYS A 240 12.20 16.57 15.18
N GLU A 241 11.17 17.30 14.76
CA GLU A 241 10.21 17.93 15.68
C GLU A 241 9.20 16.95 16.26
N PHE A 242 9.05 15.78 15.66
CA PHE A 242 8.09 14.76 16.08
C PHE A 242 8.75 13.40 16.29
N LYS A 243 8.24 12.67 17.29
CA LYS A 243 8.50 11.23 17.35
C LYS A 243 7.61 10.49 16.36
N ALA A 244 8.08 9.33 15.89
CA ALA A 244 7.25 8.44 15.09
C ALA A 244 5.96 8.10 15.88
N PRO A 245 4.77 8.27 15.28
CA PRO A 245 3.50 8.03 15.96
C PRO A 245 3.33 6.55 16.29
N ASP A 246 2.83 6.27 17.50
CA ASP A 246 2.29 4.97 17.87
C ASP A 246 0.77 5.00 17.63
N LEU A 247 0.29 4.19 16.70
CA LEU A 247 -1.12 4.14 16.33
C LEU A 247 -2.03 3.72 17.52
N CYS A 248 -1.49 2.99 18.49
CA CYS A 248 -2.21 2.65 19.73
C CYS A 248 -2.20 3.77 20.78
N LYS A 249 -1.45 4.86 20.55
CA LYS A 249 -1.35 6.04 21.43
C LYS A 249 -1.57 7.34 20.67
N LEU A 250 -2.52 7.32 19.73
CA LEU A 250 -2.82 8.47 18.87
C LEU A 250 -3.31 9.69 19.63
N ASP A 251 -3.85 9.55 20.85
CA ASP A 251 -4.26 10.68 21.68
C ASP A 251 -3.05 11.55 22.08
N LEU A 252 -1.89 10.92 22.33
CA LEU A 252 -0.64 11.61 22.66
C LEU A 252 -0.09 12.32 21.42
N PHE A 253 -0.07 11.61 20.28
CA PHE A 253 0.38 12.18 19.01
C PHE A 253 -0.51 13.35 18.56
N LEU A 254 -1.83 13.24 18.71
CA LEU A 254 -2.76 14.31 18.39
C LEU A 254 -2.44 15.58 19.19
N LYS A 255 -2.21 15.46 20.50
CA LYS A 255 -1.84 16.60 21.36
C LYS A 255 -0.50 17.21 20.95
N GLU A 256 0.49 16.40 20.63
CA GLU A 256 1.80 16.87 20.15
C GLU A 256 1.67 17.66 18.84
N ALA A 257 0.92 17.12 17.88
CA ALA A 257 0.62 17.77 16.61
C ALA A 257 -0.12 19.10 16.78
N GLU A 258 -1.18 19.12 17.60
CA GLU A 258 -1.96 20.32 17.88
C GLU A 258 -1.12 21.43 18.52
N ASN A 259 -0.27 21.08 19.48
CA ASN A 259 0.65 22.03 20.11
C ASN A 259 1.67 22.59 19.10
N HIS A 260 2.23 21.75 18.24
CA HIS A 260 3.23 22.16 17.26
C HIS A 260 2.64 23.08 16.18
N PHE A 261 1.49 22.72 15.62
CA PHE A 261 0.83 23.51 14.58
C PHE A 261 0.01 24.69 15.13
N GLY A 262 -0.11 24.80 16.46
CA GLY A 262 -0.91 25.83 17.11
C GLY A 262 -2.39 25.74 16.74
N THR A 263 -2.94 24.52 16.71
CA THR A 263 -4.30 24.27 16.21
C THR A 263 -5.05 23.21 17.02
N THR A 264 -6.31 22.97 16.68
CA THR A 264 -7.13 21.90 17.28
C THR A 264 -7.96 21.23 16.20
N PHE A 265 -7.84 19.91 16.06
CA PHE A 265 -8.58 19.14 15.07
C PHE A 265 -9.99 18.78 15.57
N GLN A 266 -10.97 18.95 14.68
CA GLN A 266 -12.36 18.59 14.95
C GLN A 266 -12.51 17.07 14.92
N THR A 267 -12.91 16.52 16.08
CA THR A 267 -13.05 15.08 16.31
C THR A 267 -14.51 14.65 16.52
N ASP A 268 -15.39 15.58 16.91
CA ASP A 268 -16.83 15.32 17.06
C ASP A 268 -17.49 14.83 15.77
N LYS A 269 -17.03 15.38 14.64
CA LYS A 269 -17.46 14.99 13.29
C LYS A 269 -16.23 15.01 12.38
N PRO A 270 -15.60 13.85 12.08
CA PRO A 270 -14.51 13.81 11.14
C PRO A 270 -14.98 14.32 9.77
N ALA A 271 -14.12 15.06 9.09
CA ALA A 271 -14.38 15.56 7.75
C ALA A 271 -14.62 14.42 6.75
N TYR A 272 -13.93 13.30 6.96
CA TYR A 272 -14.14 12.07 6.23
C TYR A 272 -13.84 10.86 7.09
N LEU A 273 -14.62 9.80 6.88
CA LEU A 273 -14.32 8.49 7.42
C LEU A 273 -14.73 7.47 6.37
N SER A 274 -13.81 6.58 6.01
CA SER A 274 -14.05 5.40 5.18
C SER A 274 -13.54 4.17 5.91
N VAL A 275 -14.29 3.08 5.81
CA VAL A 275 -13.91 1.78 6.38
C VAL A 275 -14.26 0.70 5.37
N SER A 276 -13.42 -0.33 5.27
CA SER A 276 -13.74 -1.52 4.48
C SER A 276 -15.00 -2.21 4.98
N GLN A 277 -15.63 -2.98 4.08
CA GLN A 277 -16.81 -3.78 4.41
C GLN A 277 -16.53 -4.71 5.61
N GLY A 278 -17.48 -4.75 6.55
CA GLY A 278 -17.38 -5.57 7.76
C GLY A 278 -16.69 -4.89 8.96
N ILE A 279 -16.03 -3.73 8.77
CA ILE A 279 -15.53 -2.93 9.89
C ILE A 279 -16.67 -2.15 10.55
N ASN A 280 -16.75 -2.20 11.88
CA ASN A 280 -17.73 -1.44 12.64
C ASN A 280 -17.40 0.07 12.62
N ARG A 281 -17.98 0.79 11.66
CA ARG A 281 -17.82 2.23 11.50
C ARG A 281 -18.13 3.03 12.78
N LYS A 282 -19.20 2.69 13.50
CA LYS A 282 -19.61 3.42 14.71
C LYS A 282 -18.54 3.35 15.79
N ARG A 283 -17.87 2.21 15.92
CA ARG A 283 -16.80 2.04 16.90
C ARG A 283 -15.58 2.89 16.57
N ILE A 284 -15.24 3.03 15.28
CA ILE A 284 -14.22 3.98 14.82
C ILE A 284 -14.65 5.43 15.11
N GLU A 285 -15.90 5.79 14.81
CA GLU A 285 -16.43 7.14 15.09
C GLU A 285 -16.39 7.48 16.58
N GLU A 286 -16.75 6.55 17.46
CA GLU A 286 -16.68 6.72 18.91
C GLU A 286 -15.24 6.92 19.39
N TRP A 287 -14.29 6.14 18.87
CA TRP A 287 -12.87 6.29 19.18
C TRP A 287 -12.31 7.64 18.71
N VAL A 288 -12.68 8.09 17.51
CA VAL A 288 -12.32 9.42 16.99
C VAL A 288 -12.92 10.52 17.87
N LYS A 289 -14.20 10.45 18.23
CA LYS A 289 -14.88 11.41 19.12
C LYS A 289 -14.23 11.50 20.51
N LYS A 290 -13.72 10.38 21.02
CA LYS A 290 -12.92 10.32 22.25
C LYS A 290 -11.48 10.78 22.05
N ARG A 291 -11.17 11.45 20.94
CA ARG A 291 -9.83 11.96 20.59
C ARG A 291 -8.78 10.86 20.63
N PHE A 292 -9.14 9.70 20.10
CA PHE A 292 -8.30 8.50 20.00
C PHE A 292 -7.88 7.85 21.32
N VAL A 293 -8.49 8.21 22.45
CA VAL A 293 -8.27 7.54 23.74
C VAL A 293 -8.83 6.11 23.65
N LEU A 294 -7.96 5.12 23.90
CA LEU A 294 -8.37 3.73 24.10
C LEU A 294 -8.99 3.58 25.49
N PHE A 295 -9.99 2.70 25.59
CA PHE A 295 -10.86 2.52 26.77
C PHE A 295 -10.11 2.36 28.09
#